data_AF-A0A349E5S8-F1
#
_entry.id   AF-A0A349E5S8-F1
#
_cell.length_a   1.000
_cell.length_b   1.000
_cell.length_c   1.000
_cell.angle_alpha   90.00
_cell.angle_beta   90.00
_cell.angle_gamma   90.00
#
_symmetry.space_group_name_H-M   'P 1'
#
loop_
_entity.id
_entity.type
_entity.pdbx_description
1 polymer ?
#
loop_
_entity_poly.entity_id
_entity_poly.type
_entity_poly.pdbx_seq_one_letter_code
_entity_poly.pdbx_strand_id
1 'polypeptide(L)' 'MAKESNFPFDLDLSTLDTGSITNILSDIEMHMPLMESEGDVSQLLQVKAFFESELKIERRLH' A
#
# COMPACT_ATOMS: atom_id res chain seq x y z
N MET A 1 8.18 -0.73 22.72
CA MET A 1 7.14 0.07 22.06
C MET A 1 7.60 0.26 20.63
N ALA A 2 7.06 -0.54 19.70
CA ALA A 2 7.35 -0.39 18.29
C ALA A 2 6.86 1.00 17.89
N LYS A 3 7.78 1.87 17.46
CA LYS A 3 7.44 3.18 16.90
C LYS A 3 6.54 2.87 15.72
N GLU A 4 5.24 3.16 15.84
CA GLU A 4 4.34 3.16 14.68
C GLU A 4 5.00 4.08 13.66
N SER A 5 5.54 3.47 12.60
CA SER A 5 6.13 4.16 11.48
C SER A 5 5.00 4.94 10.84
N ASN A 6 4.92 6.21 11.20
CA ASN A 6 3.97 7.16 10.67
C ASN A 6 4.22 7.21 9.16
N PHE A 7 3.40 6.48 8.41
CA PHE A 7 3.48 6.40 6.97
C PHE A 7 3.46 7.85 6.43
N PRO A 8 4.52 8.33 5.77
CA PRO A 8 4.77 9.77 5.62
C PRO A 8 3.97 10.41 4.48
N PHE A 9 3.03 9.67 3.90
CA PHE A 9 2.24 10.11 2.77
C PHE A 9 0.82 10.39 3.23
N ASP A 10 0.47 11.67 3.33
CA ASP A 10 -0.92 12.12 3.34
C ASP A 10 -1.42 12.01 1.90
N LEU A 11 -1.75 10.79 1.49
CA LEU A 11 -2.16 10.46 0.14
C LEU A 11 -3.69 10.40 0.09
N ASP A 12 -4.30 11.39 -0.55
CA ASP A 12 -5.75 11.39 -0.77
C ASP A 12 -6.11 10.33 -1.82
N LEU A 13 -6.77 9.27 -1.36
CA LEU A 13 -7.24 8.16 -2.18
C LEU A 13 -8.71 8.29 -2.57
N SER A 14 -9.40 9.36 -2.16
CA SER A 14 -10.84 9.53 -2.40
C SER A 14 -11.23 9.57 -3.88
N THR A 15 -10.27 9.83 -4.76
CA THR A 15 -10.46 9.87 -6.22
C THR A 15 -9.99 8.60 -6.94
N LEU A 16 -9.36 7.66 -6.23
CA LEU A 16 -8.87 6.41 -6.81
C LEU A 16 -9.97 5.36 -6.76
N ASP A 17 -10.27 4.76 -7.90
CA ASP A 17 -11.19 3.63 -7.97
C ASP A 17 -10.54 2.33 -7.49
N THR A 18 -11.37 1.36 -7.10
CA THR A 18 -10.93 0.03 -6.68
C THR A 18 -9.98 -0.62 -7.68
N GLY A 19 -10.21 -0.45 -8.99
CA GLY A 19 -9.36 -1.01 -10.05
C GLY A 19 -7.95 -0.42 -10.01
N SER A 20 -7.84 0.90 -9.88
CA SER A 20 -6.57 1.59 -9.70
C SER A 20 -5.82 1.11 -8.45
N ILE A 21 -6.52 0.94 -7.32
CA ILE A 21 -5.91 0.38 -6.09
C ILE A 21 -5.39 -1.04 -6.32
N THR A 22 -6.15 -1.91 -6.99
CA THR A 22 -5.70 -3.28 -7.27
C THR A 22 -4.51 -3.36 -8.23
N ASN A 23 -4.42 -2.43 -9.18
CA ASN A 23 -3.28 -2.35 -10.10
C ASN A 23 -2.01 -1.95 -9.35
N ILE A 24 -2.09 -0.93 -8.49
CA ILE A 24 -0.96 -0.51 -7.64
C ILE A 24 -0.47 -1.67 -6.76
N LEU A 25 -1.39 -2.40 -6.11
CA LEU A 25 -1.04 -3.57 -5.32
C LEU A 25 -0.34 -4.65 -6.14
N SER A 26 -0.83 -4.92 -7.36
CA SER A 26 -0.22 -5.89 -8.27
C SER A 26 1.19 -5.46 -8.69
N ASP A 27 1.39 -4.18 -9.00
CA ASP A 27 2.70 -3.64 -9.36
C ASP A 27 3.70 -3.78 -8.20
N ILE A 28 3.28 -3.46 -6.97
CA ILE A 28 4.12 -3.64 -5.78
C ILE A 28 4.53 -5.12 -5.64
N GLU A 29 3.60 -6.06 -5.81
CA GLU A 29 3.89 -7.49 -5.71
C GLU A 29 4.83 -8.00 -6.81
N MET A 30 4.70 -7.48 -8.03
CA MET A 30 5.58 -7.84 -9.15
C MET A 30 7.01 -7.31 -8.96
N HIS A 31 7.15 -6.10 -8.40
CA HIS A 31 8.45 -5.44 -8.26
C HIS A 31 9.17 -5.75 -6.95
N MET A 32 8.46 -6.09 -5.87
CA MET A 32 9.05 -6.36 -4.56
C MET A 32 10.15 -7.46 -4.57
N PRO A 33 10.02 -8.59 -5.31
CA PRO A 33 11.08 -9.60 -5.39
C PRO A 33 12.36 -9.11 -6.06
N LEU A 34 12.30 -8.00 -6.81
CA LEU A 34 13.42 -7.41 -7.54
C LEU A 34 14.17 -6.37 -6.68
N MET A 35 13.69 -6.09 -5.47
CA MET A 35 14.30 -5.10 -4.57
C MET A 35 15.49 -5.73 -3.83
N GLU A 36 16.64 -5.07 -3.91
CA GLU A 36 17.88 -5.54 -3.26
C GLU A 36 18.05 -5.00 -1.84
N SER A 37 17.37 -3.89 -1.52
CA SER A 37 17.44 -3.21 -0.22
C SER A 37 16.33 -3.68 0.71
N GLU A 38 16.70 -4.24 1.86
CA GLU A 38 15.75 -4.59 2.94
C GLU A 38 14.94 -3.38 3.41
N GLY A 39 15.54 -2.17 3.38
CA GLY A 39 14.86 -0.93 3.73
C GLY A 39 13.74 -0.59 2.74
N ASP A 40 14.01 -0.76 1.45
CA ASP A 40 13.06 -0.45 0.36
C ASP A 40 11.90 -1.46 0.37
N VAL A 41 12.21 -2.74 0.62
CA VAL A 41 11.19 -3.78 0.82
C VAL A 41 10.29 -3.45 2.01
N SER A 42 10.88 -3.03 3.15
CA SER A 42 10.13 -2.66 4.34
C SER A 42 9.19 -1.47 4.09
N GLN A 43 9.65 -0.47 3.33
CA GLN A 43 8.80 0.66 2.94
C GLN A 43 7.69 0.24 1.98
N LEU A 44 7.98 -0.57 0.96
CA LEU A 44 6.97 -1.10 0.03
C LEU A 44 5.91 -1.95 0.73
N LEU A 45 6.30 -2.71 1.75
CA LEU A 45 5.35 -3.46 2.58
C LEU A 45 4.41 -2.54 3.37
N GLN A 46 4.90 -1.42 3.87
CA GLN A 46 4.04 -0.41 4.51
C GLN A 46 3.06 0.22 3.50
N VAL A 47 3.54 0.53 2.29
CA VAL A 47 2.70 1.07 1.20
C VAL A 47 1.62 0.07 0.82
N LYS A 48 2.00 -1.20 0.62
CA LYS A 48 1.07 -2.29 0.32
C LYS A 48 0.00 -2.41 1.41
N ALA A 49 0.39 -2.43 2.68
CA ALA A 49 -0.54 -2.55 3.80
C ALA A 49 -1.55 -1.40 3.86
N PHE A 50 -1.12 -0.17 3.53
CA PHE A 50 -1.99 0.99 3.42
C PHE A 50 -3.06 0.78 2.34
N PHE A 51 -2.68 0.49 1.10
CA PHE A 51 -3.63 0.26 0.00
C PHE A 51 -4.57 -0.94 0.23
N GLU A 52 -4.09 -2.02 0.86
CA GLU A 52 -4.95 -3.15 1.25
C GLU A 52 -6.01 -2.75 2.30
N SER A 53 -5.68 -1.83 3.19
CA SER A 53 -6.62 -1.35 4.21
C SER A 53 -7.75 -0.53 3.59
N GLU A 54 -7.44 0.28 2.60
CA GLU A 54 -8.39 1.12 1.85
C GLU A 54 -9.32 0.26 1.00
N LEU A 55 -8.79 -0.75 0.32
CA LEU A 55 -9.60 -1.72 -0.42
C LEU A 55 -10.59 -2.48 0.47
N LYS A 56 -10.23 -2.74 1.73
CA LYS A 56 -11.14 -3.35 2.72
C LYS A 56 -12.23 -2.37 3.18
N ILE A 57 -11.95 -1.07 3.22
CA ILE A 57 -12.94 -0.05 3.54
C ILE A 57 -13.96 0.08 2.40
N GLU A 58 -13.49 0.21 1.16
CA GLU A 58 -14.38 0.28 -0.02
C GLU A 58 -15.29 -0.95 -0.17
N ARG A 59 -14.77 -2.15 0.13
CA ARG A 59 -15.57 -3.39 0.08
C ARG A 59 -16.58 -3.53 1.22
N ARG A 60 -16.47 -2.75 2.29
CA ARG A 60 -17.47 -2.71 3.38
C ARG A 60 -18.59 -1.72 3.10
N LEU A 61 -18.38 -0.78 2.18
CA LEU A 61 -19.34 0.25 1.80
C LEU A 61 -20.25 -0.19 0.63
N HIS A 62 -19.96 -1.34 0.00
CA HIS A 62 -20.77 -1.99 -1.04
C HIS A 62 -21.46 -3.24 -0.48
#